data_AF-A0A9R0ZGN1-F1
#
_entry.id   AF-A0A9R0ZGN1-F1
#
_cell.length_a   1.000
_cell.length_b   1.000
_cell.length_c   1.000
_cell.angle_alpha   90.00
_cell.angle_beta   90.00
_cell.angle_gamma   90.00
#
_symmetry.space_group_name_H-M   'P 1'
#
loop_
_entity.id
_entity.type
_entity.pdbx_description
1 polymer ?
#
loop_
_entity_poly.entity_id
_entity_poly.type
_entity_poly.pdbx_seq_one_letter_code
_entity_poly.pdbx_strand_id
1 'polypeptide(L)'
;MPETAVSNMTGTKTVTKSPPELIVPALTTPGGTLPLSSIDKAAGSAGLVNLIQVFAPPSFTAARMSQGAAAAMAAMRDGLARALVPYYPVAGRVAPSGLAVDCTGEGVWFVEAAASCALADVDGLGCCPLLIPGELLLPRAPPGEKLDGLILMVQATRFTCGGFAVGISFSHAVFDGQGAAQFLTAVGELARGLQAPSVTPVWDRDAILDPPSPPPPQLTEFRLVTQVADISAESIARVKDDFKQAAATSTGEVDYGFGAPAYVFPLNDHVNFVASLNYVRPPAPRRGGIRVVLRCVEEPHAAAFAVELAKFA
;
A
#
# COMPACT_ATOMS: atom_id res chain seq x y z
N MET A 1 13.60 35.24 40.08
CA MET A 1 12.54 34.32 39.65
C MET A 1 13.23 33.17 38.93
N PRO A 2 13.14 31.92 39.42
CA PRO A 2 13.77 30.80 38.74
C PRO A 2 12.90 30.37 37.56
N GLU A 3 13.57 30.20 36.42
CA GLU A 3 13.04 29.71 35.16
C GLU A 3 12.62 28.24 35.35
N THR A 4 11.36 27.95 35.05
CA THR A 4 10.79 26.61 35.11
C THR A 4 11.53 25.68 34.16
N ALA A 5 12.15 24.65 34.74
CA ALA A 5 12.73 23.54 33.99
C ALA A 5 11.63 22.84 33.18
N VAL A 6 11.66 23.02 31.85
CA VAL A 6 10.92 22.16 30.93
C VAL A 6 11.66 20.82 30.88
N SER A 7 11.06 19.82 31.52
CA SER A 7 11.47 18.43 31.45
C SER A 7 11.41 17.92 30.01
N ASN A 8 12.53 18.00 29.27
CA ASN A 8 12.74 17.22 28.04
C ASN A 8 13.14 15.79 28.41
N MET A 9 12.18 15.00 28.91
CA MET A 9 12.29 13.54 28.94
C MET A 9 11.55 12.96 27.74
N THR A 10 12.16 13.02 26.57
CA THR A 10 11.87 12.05 25.50
C THR A 10 13.20 11.57 24.93
N GLY A 11 13.68 10.44 25.44
CA GLY A 11 14.79 9.73 24.80
C GLY A 11 14.44 9.43 23.34
N THR A 12 15.43 9.51 22.45
CA THR A 12 15.27 9.18 21.03
C THR A 12 14.66 7.78 20.91
N LYS A 13 13.51 7.68 20.22
CA LYS A 13 12.86 6.39 19.95
C LYS A 13 13.69 5.61 18.95
N THR A 14 13.98 4.35 19.25
CA THR A 14 14.82 3.50 18.41
C THR A 14 14.06 2.27 17.93
N VAL A 15 14.48 1.72 16.79
CA VAL A 15 14.01 0.44 16.26
C VAL A 15 15.23 -0.46 16.07
N THR A 16 15.26 -1.57 16.78
CA THR A 16 16.31 -2.59 16.63
C THR A 16 15.81 -3.65 15.66
N LYS A 17 16.57 -3.92 14.58
CA LYS A 17 16.22 -4.90 13.54
C LYS A 17 17.11 -6.14 13.65
N SER A 18 16.52 -7.33 13.52
CA SER A 18 17.27 -8.57 13.32
C SER A 18 17.98 -8.53 11.96
N PRO A 19 18.91 -9.48 11.70
CA PRO A 19 19.33 -9.77 10.34
C PRO A 19 18.12 -10.13 9.46
N PRO A 20 18.10 -9.73 8.18
CA PRO A 20 17.10 -10.21 7.23
C PRO A 20 17.22 -11.72 7.03
N GLU A 21 16.09 -12.39 6.98
CA GLU A 21 15.97 -13.83 6.73
C GLU A 21 15.08 -14.07 5.51
N LEU A 22 15.35 -15.17 4.81
CA LEU A 22 14.61 -15.52 3.60
C LEU A 22 13.43 -16.44 3.95
N ILE A 23 12.23 -16.03 3.58
CA ILE A 23 11.02 -16.86 3.68
C ILE A 23 10.75 -17.47 2.31
N VAL A 24 10.99 -18.77 2.21
CA VAL A 24 10.76 -19.56 0.99
C VAL A 24 9.32 -20.09 0.93
N PRO A 25 8.81 -20.44 -0.26
CA PRO A 25 7.53 -21.12 -0.38
C PRO A 25 7.46 -22.39 0.48
N ALA A 26 6.32 -22.63 1.13
CA ALA A 26 6.13 -23.80 2.01
C ALA A 26 6.14 -25.14 1.26
N LEU A 27 5.92 -25.11 -0.05
CA LEU A 27 5.94 -26.26 -0.95
C LEU A 27 6.70 -25.88 -2.22
N THR A 28 7.21 -26.87 -2.94
CA THR A 28 7.83 -26.65 -4.26
C THR A 28 6.85 -25.97 -5.21
N THR A 29 7.30 -24.90 -5.85
CA THR A 29 6.51 -24.12 -6.79
C THR A 29 6.94 -24.36 -8.23
N PRO A 30 6.05 -24.08 -9.21
CA PRO A 30 6.45 -24.05 -10.61
C PRO A 30 7.62 -23.07 -10.83
N GLY A 31 8.58 -23.50 -11.66
CA GLY A 31 9.66 -22.64 -12.14
C GLY A 31 9.32 -22.02 -13.51
N GLY A 32 10.24 -21.24 -14.04
CA GLY A 32 10.15 -20.65 -15.37
C GLY A 32 10.05 -19.14 -15.35
N THR A 33 9.74 -18.55 -16.50
CA THR A 33 9.67 -17.10 -16.68
C THR A 33 8.26 -16.73 -17.13
N LEU A 34 7.65 -15.77 -16.44
CA LEU A 34 6.30 -15.29 -16.71
C LEU A 34 6.34 -13.88 -17.27
N PRO A 35 5.76 -13.61 -18.45
CA PRO A 35 5.78 -12.27 -19.04
C PRO A 35 4.95 -11.28 -18.22
N LEU A 36 5.46 -10.07 -18.08
CA LEU A 36 4.71 -8.93 -17.55
C LEU A 36 3.81 -8.35 -18.65
N SER A 37 2.70 -7.71 -18.26
CA SER A 37 1.81 -7.01 -19.19
C SER A 37 2.38 -5.65 -19.63
N SER A 38 1.74 -4.99 -20.60
CA SER A 38 2.04 -3.60 -20.97
C SER A 38 1.95 -2.61 -19.81
N ILE A 39 0.98 -2.79 -18.91
CA ILE A 39 0.73 -1.91 -17.75
C ILE A 39 1.86 -2.05 -16.73
N ASP A 40 2.32 -3.28 -16.50
CA ASP A 40 3.41 -3.59 -15.57
C ASP A 40 4.75 -3.01 -16.02
N LYS A 41 4.97 -2.93 -17.34
CA LYS A 41 6.19 -2.40 -17.97
C LYS A 41 6.23 -0.87 -18.00
N ALA A 42 5.15 -0.18 -17.64
CA ALA A 42 5.12 1.27 -17.68
C ALA A 42 6.18 1.87 -16.75
N ALA A 43 6.80 2.99 -17.15
CA ALA A 43 7.85 3.65 -16.38
C ALA A 43 7.42 4.00 -14.94
N GLY A 44 6.13 4.27 -14.71
CA GLY A 44 5.57 4.53 -13.38
C GLY A 44 5.54 3.30 -12.45
N SER A 45 5.65 2.10 -13.01
CA SER A 45 5.71 0.83 -12.28
C SER A 45 7.14 0.41 -11.94
N ALA A 46 8.14 1.18 -12.38
CA ALA A 46 9.55 0.96 -12.07
C ALA A 46 9.85 1.44 -10.64
N GLY A 47 9.83 0.51 -9.68
CA GLY A 47 10.26 0.77 -8.32
C GLY A 47 9.53 -0.03 -7.25
N LEU A 48 9.95 0.19 -6.01
CA LEU A 48 9.31 -0.40 -4.84
C LEU A 48 8.30 0.58 -4.24
N VAL A 49 7.10 0.06 -3.96
CA VAL A 49 6.06 0.74 -3.20
C VAL A 49 6.16 0.30 -1.74
N ASN A 50 6.08 1.27 -0.84
CA ASN A 50 6.13 1.04 0.59
C ASN A 50 4.74 1.20 1.22
N LEU A 51 4.37 0.24 2.06
CA LEU A 51 3.12 0.21 2.82
C LEU A 51 3.44 -0.10 4.29
N ILE A 52 2.74 0.53 5.23
CA ILE A 52 2.83 0.19 6.66
C ILE A 52 1.43 -0.13 7.17
N GLN A 53 1.24 -1.34 7.69
CA GLN A 53 0.02 -1.76 8.37
C GLN A 53 0.24 -1.70 9.88
N VAL A 54 -0.67 -1.07 10.61
CA VAL A 54 -0.56 -0.91 12.07
C VAL A 54 -1.63 -1.74 12.76
N PHE A 55 -1.20 -2.58 13.70
CA PHE A 55 -2.04 -3.46 14.48
C PHE A 55 -1.96 -3.03 15.95
N ALA A 56 -3.07 -2.54 16.48
CA ALA A 56 -3.21 -2.23 17.89
C ALA A 56 -2.96 -3.48 18.75
N PRO A 57 -2.48 -3.34 19.99
CA PRO A 57 -2.41 -4.46 20.91
C PRO A 57 -3.80 -5.08 21.10
N PRO A 58 -3.91 -6.42 21.23
CA PRO A 58 -5.20 -7.07 21.39
C PRO A 58 -5.90 -6.54 22.65
N SER A 59 -6.99 -5.80 22.45
CA SER A 59 -7.88 -5.38 23.53
C SER A 59 -8.59 -6.61 24.09
N PHE A 60 -8.20 -7.02 25.30
CA PHE A 60 -8.99 -7.84 26.23
C PHE A 60 -9.69 -9.10 25.69
N THR A 61 -9.05 -9.89 24.82
CA THR A 61 -9.46 -11.29 24.61
C THR A 61 -8.35 -12.25 25.01
N ALA A 62 -8.66 -13.11 25.99
CA ALA A 62 -7.74 -14.10 26.56
C ALA A 62 -7.11 -15.04 25.50
N ALA A 63 -7.78 -15.25 24.37
CA ALA A 63 -7.31 -16.09 23.28
C ALA A 63 -6.03 -15.57 22.60
N ARG A 64 -5.86 -14.24 22.43
CA ARG A 64 -4.62 -13.68 21.83
C ARG A 64 -3.51 -13.40 22.84
N MET A 65 -3.83 -13.22 24.13
CA MET A 65 -2.80 -13.19 25.18
C MET A 65 -2.10 -14.55 25.31
N SER A 66 -2.80 -15.66 25.03
CA SER A 66 -2.26 -17.02 25.17
C SER A 66 -1.17 -17.39 24.16
N GLN A 67 -1.07 -16.71 23.02
CA GLN A 67 -0.11 -17.02 21.96
C GLN A 67 1.18 -16.19 22.06
N GLY A 68 1.14 -15.00 22.68
CA GLY A 68 2.31 -14.13 22.81
C GLY A 68 2.84 -13.59 21.48
N ALA A 69 3.76 -12.63 21.55
CA ALA A 69 4.33 -11.99 20.36
C ALA A 69 5.09 -12.97 19.46
N ALA A 70 5.75 -13.97 20.06
CA ALA A 70 6.52 -14.97 19.33
C ALA A 70 5.63 -15.84 18.43
N ALA A 71 4.46 -16.29 18.91
CA ALA A 71 3.57 -17.08 18.06
C ALA A 71 2.91 -16.24 16.97
N ALA A 72 2.62 -14.96 17.21
CA ALA A 72 2.12 -14.05 16.16
C ALA A 72 3.15 -13.87 15.02
N MET A 73 4.43 -13.75 15.37
CA MET A 73 5.52 -13.70 14.41
C MET A 73 5.68 -15.02 13.64
N ALA A 74 5.64 -16.15 14.35
CA ALA A 74 5.68 -17.47 13.73
C ALA A 74 4.50 -17.69 12.77
N ALA A 75 3.29 -17.28 13.16
CA ALA A 75 2.09 -17.37 12.32
C ALA A 75 2.20 -16.46 11.08
N MET A 76 2.79 -15.27 11.20
CA MET A 76 3.03 -14.39 10.06
C MET A 76 4.03 -15.00 9.06
N ARG A 77 5.12 -15.57 9.56
CA ARG A 77 6.12 -16.28 8.74
C ARG A 77 5.51 -17.48 8.03
N ASP A 78 4.75 -18.31 8.75
CA ASP A 78 4.04 -19.46 8.18
C ASP A 78 3.02 -19.02 7.12
N GLY A 79 2.18 -18.03 7.43
CA GLY A 79 1.20 -17.49 6.49
C GLY A 79 1.85 -16.95 5.21
N LEU A 80 3.01 -16.29 5.33
CA LEU A 80 3.77 -15.80 4.18
C LEU A 80 4.33 -16.96 3.35
N ALA A 81 5.01 -17.93 3.97
CA ALA A 81 5.55 -19.10 3.30
C ALA A 81 4.47 -19.88 2.54
N ARG A 82 3.29 -20.05 3.16
CA ARG A 82 2.16 -20.74 2.55
C ARG A 82 1.50 -19.92 1.44
N ALA A 83 1.42 -18.59 1.56
CA ALA A 83 0.89 -17.72 0.52
C ALA A 83 1.77 -17.73 -0.74
N LEU A 84 3.09 -17.86 -0.58
CA LEU A 84 4.03 -17.97 -1.70
C LEU A 84 3.86 -19.24 -2.53
N VAL A 85 3.03 -20.21 -2.13
CA VAL A 85 2.73 -21.38 -2.97
C VAL A 85 1.75 -21.02 -4.10
N PRO A 86 0.51 -20.54 -3.83
CA PRO A 86 -0.39 -20.07 -4.88
C PRO A 86 0.11 -18.77 -5.53
N TYR A 87 0.82 -17.90 -4.80
CA TYR A 87 1.45 -16.69 -5.33
C TYR A 87 2.93 -16.90 -5.66
N TYR A 88 3.28 -18.03 -6.27
CA TYR A 88 4.69 -18.39 -6.54
C TYR A 88 5.55 -17.37 -7.29
N PRO A 89 5.02 -16.51 -8.21
CA PRO A 89 5.86 -15.52 -8.87
C PRO A 89 6.45 -14.52 -7.87
N VAL A 90 5.79 -14.29 -6.74
CA VAL A 90 6.23 -13.36 -5.68
C VAL A 90 7.52 -13.83 -5.00
N ALA A 91 7.76 -15.15 -4.98
CA ALA A 91 9.01 -15.73 -4.49
C ALA A 91 10.15 -15.68 -5.51
N GLY A 92 9.90 -15.13 -6.70
CA GLY A 92 10.87 -14.99 -7.78
C GLY A 92 11.62 -13.67 -7.76
N ARG A 93 12.08 -13.26 -8.94
CA ARG A 93 12.71 -11.95 -9.20
C ARG A 93 12.13 -11.33 -10.46
N VAL A 94 11.98 -10.01 -10.50
CA VAL A 94 11.77 -9.31 -11.77
C VAL A 94 13.06 -9.44 -12.58
N ALA A 95 12.94 -9.93 -13.81
CA ALA A 95 14.06 -10.13 -14.70
C ALA A 95 14.81 -8.81 -14.92
N PRO A 96 16.14 -8.80 -15.12
CA PRO A 96 16.90 -7.57 -15.38
C PRO A 96 16.41 -6.76 -16.59
N SER A 97 15.72 -7.41 -17.54
CA SER A 97 15.07 -6.75 -18.66
C SER A 97 13.88 -5.87 -18.25
N GLY A 98 13.29 -6.08 -17.07
CA GLY A 98 12.06 -5.46 -16.61
C GLY A 98 10.80 -5.97 -17.33
N LEU A 99 10.90 -7.06 -18.11
CA LEU A 99 9.82 -7.54 -18.99
C LEU A 99 9.10 -8.79 -18.48
N ALA A 100 9.64 -9.44 -17.46
CA ALA A 100 9.13 -10.72 -16.98
C ALA A 100 9.48 -10.93 -15.50
N VAL A 101 8.86 -11.93 -14.89
CA VAL A 101 9.20 -12.46 -13.57
C VAL A 101 9.82 -13.85 -13.73
N ASP A 102 11.04 -14.00 -13.25
CA ASP A 102 11.71 -15.28 -13.12
C ASP A 102 11.25 -15.96 -11.82
N CYS A 103 10.46 -17.02 -11.95
CA CYS A 103 9.89 -17.78 -10.85
C CYS A 103 10.94 -18.74 -10.27
N THR A 104 11.89 -18.19 -9.52
CA THR A 104 13.02 -18.95 -8.95
C THR A 104 12.66 -19.69 -7.67
N GLY A 105 11.60 -19.27 -6.97
CA GLY A 105 11.22 -19.82 -5.67
C GLY A 105 12.20 -19.47 -4.53
N GLU A 106 13.11 -18.52 -4.75
CA GLU A 106 14.08 -18.06 -3.75
C GLU A 106 13.40 -17.47 -2.52
N GLY A 107 12.18 -16.96 -2.66
CA GLY A 107 11.42 -16.39 -1.55
C GLY A 107 11.66 -14.91 -1.35
N VAL A 108 11.22 -14.44 -0.19
CA VAL A 108 11.09 -13.00 0.13
C VAL A 108 11.81 -12.66 1.42
N TRP A 109 12.40 -11.47 1.50
CA TRP A 109 13.12 -11.05 2.69
C TRP A 109 12.16 -10.65 3.82
N PHE A 110 12.41 -11.19 5.00
CA PHE A 110 11.66 -10.92 6.23
C PHE A 110 12.60 -10.42 7.33
N VAL A 111 12.20 -9.33 7.99
CA VAL A 111 12.97 -8.71 9.07
C VAL A 111 12.11 -8.63 10.32
N GLU A 112 12.61 -9.13 11.45
CA GLU A 112 11.99 -8.88 12.75
C GLU A 112 12.57 -7.60 13.34
N ALA A 113 11.72 -6.81 14.00
CA ALA A 113 12.16 -5.60 14.65
C ALA A 113 11.43 -5.35 15.96
N ALA A 114 12.07 -4.60 16.85
CA ALA A 114 11.50 -4.15 18.11
C ALA A 114 11.70 -2.64 18.25
N ALA A 115 10.59 -1.92 18.46
CA ALA A 115 10.58 -0.51 18.79
C ALA A 115 10.75 -0.32 20.31
N SER A 116 11.53 0.67 20.72
CA SER A 116 11.79 0.99 22.14
C SER A 116 10.63 1.71 22.84
N CYS A 117 9.46 1.81 22.21
CA CYS A 117 8.31 2.58 22.68
C CYS A 117 6.98 1.87 22.42
N ALA A 118 5.90 2.38 23.01
CA ALA A 118 4.54 1.94 22.74
C ALA A 118 3.95 2.68 21.52
N LEU A 119 2.95 2.09 20.87
CA LEU A 119 2.23 2.76 19.78
C LEU A 119 1.61 4.10 20.23
N ALA A 120 1.14 4.19 21.47
CA ALA A 120 0.58 5.44 22.02
C ALA A 120 1.60 6.58 22.06
N ASP A 121 2.88 6.26 22.31
CA ASP A 121 3.95 7.27 22.36
C ASP A 121 4.17 7.91 20.99
N VAL A 122 3.83 7.21 19.90
CA VAL A 122 3.96 7.65 18.49
C VAL A 122 2.61 7.95 17.83
N ASP A 123 1.57 8.28 18.60
CA ASP A 123 0.22 8.61 18.10
C ASP A 123 -0.37 7.50 17.21
N GLY A 124 -0.07 6.24 17.53
CA GLY A 124 -0.51 5.07 16.74
C GLY A 124 0.02 5.07 15.30
N LEU A 125 1.06 5.85 15.00
CA LEU A 125 1.55 6.13 13.64
C LEU A 125 0.49 6.80 12.73
N GLY A 126 -0.49 7.49 13.33
CA GLY A 126 -1.54 8.23 12.60
C GLY A 126 -1.17 9.66 12.26
N CYS A 127 -0.07 10.19 12.80
CA CYS A 127 0.44 11.53 12.55
C CYS A 127 1.27 11.60 11.24
N CYS A 128 1.30 12.78 10.62
CA CYS A 128 2.17 13.06 9.49
C CYS A 128 2.77 14.47 9.66
N PRO A 129 4.11 14.61 9.77
CA PRO A 129 5.11 13.54 9.72
C PRO A 129 5.01 12.57 10.92
N LEU A 130 5.52 11.35 10.74
CA LEU A 130 5.55 10.34 11.81
C LEU A 130 6.47 10.79 12.96
N LEU A 131 6.08 10.46 14.19
CA LEU A 131 6.90 10.69 15.40
C LEU A 131 8.09 9.72 15.55
N ILE A 132 8.28 8.85 14.57
CA ILE A 132 9.43 7.97 14.37
C ILE A 132 9.74 7.95 12.87
N PRO A 133 11.01 7.99 12.43
CA PRO A 133 11.33 7.94 11.01
C PRO A 133 10.71 6.70 10.34
N GLY A 134 9.97 6.90 9.25
CA GLY A 134 9.21 5.85 8.59
C GLY A 134 10.09 4.73 8.03
N GLU A 135 11.31 5.07 7.62
CA GLU A 135 12.32 4.15 7.10
C GLU A 135 12.73 3.09 8.15
N LEU A 136 12.63 3.43 9.43
CA LEU A 136 12.89 2.47 10.51
C LEU A 136 11.82 1.37 10.57
N LEU A 137 10.61 1.63 10.08
CA LEU A 137 9.49 0.69 10.06
C LEU A 137 9.43 -0.12 8.76
N LEU A 138 10.25 0.18 7.77
CA LEU A 138 10.33 -0.53 6.49
C LEU A 138 11.43 -1.59 6.47
N PRO A 139 11.26 -2.68 5.71
CA PRO A 139 12.29 -3.72 5.60
C PRO A 139 13.57 -3.21 4.94
N ARG A 140 14.64 -3.96 5.14
CA ARG A 140 15.93 -3.76 4.45
C ARG A 140 16.41 -5.09 3.90
N ALA A 141 17.03 -5.05 2.73
CA ALA A 141 17.73 -6.21 2.19
C ALA A 141 19.08 -6.41 2.92
N PRO A 142 19.68 -7.61 2.85
CA PRO A 142 21.05 -7.84 3.32
C PRO A 142 22.06 -6.92 2.63
N PRO A 143 23.19 -6.59 3.28
CA PRO A 143 24.26 -5.84 2.62
C PRO A 143 24.75 -6.56 1.35
N GLY A 144 24.82 -5.84 0.23
CA GLY A 144 25.26 -6.38 -1.07
C GLY A 144 24.13 -6.97 -1.93
N GLU A 145 22.93 -7.14 -1.37
CA GLU A 145 21.76 -7.56 -2.14
C GLU A 145 21.31 -6.42 -3.06
N LYS A 146 21.11 -6.72 -4.34
CA LYS A 146 20.55 -5.76 -5.30
C LYS A 146 19.04 -5.67 -5.07
N LEU A 147 18.54 -4.46 -4.84
CA LEU A 147 17.11 -4.21 -4.74
C LEU A 147 16.41 -4.40 -6.10
N ASP A 148 17.14 -4.17 -7.19
CA ASP A 148 16.69 -4.37 -8.55
C ASP A 148 16.33 -5.84 -8.76
N GLY A 149 15.04 -6.12 -8.96
CA GLY A 149 14.51 -7.47 -9.14
C GLY A 149 13.78 -8.03 -7.91
N LEU A 150 13.94 -7.46 -6.71
CA LEU A 150 13.20 -7.93 -5.53
C LEU A 150 11.70 -7.60 -5.68
N ILE A 151 10.86 -8.61 -5.49
CA ILE A 151 9.41 -8.45 -5.63
C ILE A 151 8.77 -8.05 -4.32
N LEU A 152 9.20 -8.62 -3.19
CA LEU A 152 8.60 -8.38 -1.88
C LEU A 152 9.65 -8.46 -0.77
N MET A 153 9.54 -7.53 0.17
CA MET A 153 10.20 -7.55 1.47
C MET A 153 9.21 -7.17 2.55
N VAL A 154 9.36 -7.74 3.74
CA VAL A 154 8.46 -7.53 4.88
C VAL A 154 9.28 -7.30 6.15
N GLN A 155 8.87 -6.33 6.97
CA GLN A 155 9.37 -6.14 8.31
C GLN A 155 8.22 -6.14 9.30
N ALA A 156 8.30 -6.98 10.33
CA ALA A 156 7.37 -6.96 11.44
C ALA A 156 8.03 -6.34 12.67
N THR A 157 7.53 -5.17 13.06
CA THR A 157 8.05 -4.36 14.17
C THR A 157 7.12 -4.45 15.37
N ARG A 158 7.59 -5.03 16.47
CA ARG A 158 6.87 -5.10 17.74
C ARG A 158 7.06 -3.84 18.58
N PHE A 159 6.00 -3.34 19.19
CA PHE A 159 6.04 -2.23 20.16
C PHE A 159 5.95 -2.76 21.61
N THR A 160 6.41 -1.97 22.58
CA THR A 160 6.42 -2.38 24.00
C THR A 160 5.03 -2.67 24.56
N CYS A 161 3.98 -2.02 24.01
CA CYS A 161 2.59 -2.28 24.34
C CYS A 161 2.02 -3.59 23.77
N GLY A 162 2.78 -4.34 22.97
CA GLY A 162 2.34 -5.57 22.31
C GLY A 162 1.64 -5.36 20.96
N GLY A 163 1.51 -4.11 20.49
CA GLY A 163 1.09 -3.81 19.13
C GLY A 163 2.20 -4.07 18.10
N PHE A 164 1.83 -4.09 16.82
CA PHE A 164 2.75 -4.34 15.71
C PHE A 164 2.60 -3.29 14.60
N ALA A 165 3.69 -2.98 13.92
CA ALA A 165 3.68 -2.37 12.60
C ALA A 165 4.32 -3.34 11.60
N VAL A 166 3.64 -3.64 10.51
CA VAL A 166 4.14 -4.46 9.41
C VAL A 166 4.46 -3.54 8.24
N GLY A 167 5.74 -3.27 8.03
CA GLY A 167 6.25 -2.54 6.88
C GLY A 167 6.47 -3.49 5.71
N ILE A 168 6.00 -3.12 4.54
CA ILE A 168 6.01 -3.95 3.33
C ILE A 168 6.59 -3.09 2.22
N SER A 169 7.54 -3.66 1.48
CA SER A 169 8.11 -3.04 0.29
C SER A 169 7.95 -4.01 -0.87
N PHE A 170 7.26 -3.61 -1.94
CA PHE A 170 6.95 -4.51 -3.05
C PHE A 170 7.12 -3.85 -4.42
N SER A 171 7.46 -4.64 -5.43
CA SER A 171 7.61 -4.14 -6.81
C SER A 171 6.26 -3.78 -7.42
N HIS A 172 6.10 -2.53 -7.87
CA HIS A 172 4.88 -2.08 -8.53
C HIS A 172 4.66 -2.76 -9.90
N ALA A 173 5.73 -3.28 -10.51
CA ALA A 173 5.64 -4.08 -11.74
C ALA A 173 4.92 -5.41 -11.53
N VAL A 174 4.82 -5.91 -10.29
CA VAL A 174 4.12 -7.18 -9.98
C VAL A 174 2.76 -6.92 -9.34
N PHE A 175 2.63 -5.86 -8.53
CA PHE A 175 1.41 -5.54 -7.81
C PHE A 175 0.94 -4.12 -8.10
N ASP A 176 -0.36 -3.98 -8.39
CA ASP A 176 -1.08 -2.76 -8.11
C ASP A 176 -1.63 -2.77 -6.66
N GLY A 177 -2.39 -1.75 -6.29
CA GLY A 177 -2.98 -1.67 -4.95
C GLY A 177 -3.93 -2.83 -4.62
N GLN A 178 -4.71 -3.31 -5.59
CA GLN A 178 -5.67 -4.40 -5.39
C GLN A 178 -4.98 -5.75 -5.28
N GLY A 179 -4.04 -6.04 -6.18
CA GLY A 179 -3.22 -7.24 -6.14
C GLY A 179 -2.42 -7.35 -4.84
N ALA A 180 -1.83 -6.25 -4.37
CA ALA A 180 -1.16 -6.21 -3.07
C ALA A 180 -2.13 -6.50 -1.92
N ALA A 181 -3.33 -5.89 -1.91
CA ALA A 181 -4.34 -6.12 -0.89
C ALA A 181 -4.84 -7.58 -0.87
N GLN A 182 -5.06 -8.18 -2.04
CA GLN A 182 -5.46 -9.58 -2.18
C GLN A 182 -4.38 -10.52 -1.63
N PHE A 183 -3.12 -10.30 -2.01
CA PHE A 183 -1.99 -11.09 -1.49
C PHE A 183 -1.86 -11.00 0.03
N LEU A 184 -1.91 -9.79 0.59
CA LEU A 184 -1.81 -9.59 2.05
C LEU A 184 -3.01 -10.19 2.80
N THR A 185 -4.19 -10.19 2.18
CA THR A 185 -5.37 -10.89 2.71
C THR A 185 -5.12 -12.40 2.76
N ALA A 186 -4.59 -12.98 1.68
CA ALA A 186 -4.23 -14.40 1.63
C ALA A 186 -3.19 -14.78 2.70
N VAL A 187 -2.14 -13.97 2.88
CA VAL A 187 -1.16 -14.14 3.98
C VAL A 187 -1.87 -14.15 5.34
N GLY A 188 -2.77 -13.21 5.59
CA GLY A 188 -3.52 -13.12 6.84
C GLY A 188 -4.55 -14.25 7.06
N GLU A 189 -5.10 -14.82 6.00
CA GLU A 189 -5.96 -16.02 6.06
C GLU A 189 -5.15 -17.27 6.45
N LEU A 190 -4.03 -17.49 5.76
CA LEU A 190 -3.17 -18.64 5.99
C LEU A 190 -2.51 -18.57 7.37
N ALA A 191 -2.06 -17.39 7.81
CA ALA A 191 -1.55 -17.15 9.17
C ALA A 191 -2.59 -17.46 10.27
N ARG A 192 -3.90 -17.38 9.97
CA ARG A 192 -4.98 -17.76 10.89
C ARG A 192 -5.35 -19.25 10.83
N GLY A 193 -4.65 -20.04 10.01
CA GLY A 193 -4.87 -21.48 9.88
C GLY A 193 -5.91 -21.89 8.84
N LEU A 194 -6.38 -20.97 7.98
CA LEU A 194 -7.19 -21.36 6.82
C LEU A 194 -6.35 -22.22 5.87
N GLN A 195 -6.97 -23.16 5.17
CA GLN A 195 -6.25 -24.13 4.33
C GLN A 195 -5.79 -23.55 2.99
N ALA A 196 -6.56 -22.62 2.43
CA ALA A 196 -6.29 -21.96 1.15
C ALA A 196 -6.77 -20.49 1.20
N PRO A 197 -6.23 -19.62 0.31
CA PRO A 197 -6.75 -18.27 0.12
C PRO A 197 -8.21 -18.28 -0.33
N SER A 198 -8.99 -17.28 0.09
CA SER A 198 -10.39 -17.10 -0.36
C SER A 198 -10.51 -16.76 -1.84
N VAL A 199 -9.49 -16.11 -2.40
CA VAL A 199 -9.41 -15.78 -3.83
C VAL A 199 -8.18 -16.46 -4.42
N THR A 200 -8.39 -17.32 -5.43
CA THR A 200 -7.30 -17.98 -6.13
C THR A 200 -6.59 -16.97 -7.04
N PRO A 201 -5.25 -16.79 -6.93
CA PRO A 201 -4.53 -15.91 -7.83
C PRO A 201 -4.44 -16.47 -9.24
N VAL A 202 -4.43 -15.57 -10.21
CA VAL A 202 -4.24 -15.88 -11.63
C VAL A 202 -3.14 -14.95 -12.15
N TRP A 203 -2.22 -15.48 -12.97
CA TRP A 203 -1.20 -14.65 -13.62
C TRP A 203 -1.79 -13.94 -14.85
N ASP A 204 -2.23 -14.72 -15.85
CA ASP A 204 -2.92 -14.34 -17.10
C ASP A 204 -2.65 -12.91 -17.62
N ARG A 205 -1.37 -12.49 -17.60
CA ARG A 205 -0.95 -11.16 -18.03
C ARG A 205 -1.07 -11.00 -19.55
N ASP A 206 -1.06 -12.11 -20.28
CA ASP A 206 -1.21 -12.14 -21.73
C ASP A 206 -2.64 -11.79 -22.18
N ALA A 207 -3.63 -11.84 -21.28
CA ALA A 207 -4.98 -11.34 -21.55
C ALA A 207 -5.04 -9.81 -21.68
N ILE A 208 -4.02 -9.10 -21.17
CA ILE A 208 -3.90 -7.64 -21.29
C ILE A 208 -3.13 -7.35 -22.59
N LEU A 209 -3.87 -6.96 -23.63
CA LEU A 209 -3.28 -6.61 -24.92
C LEU A 209 -2.38 -5.38 -24.80
N ASP A 210 -1.28 -5.40 -25.55
CA ASP A 210 -0.40 -4.23 -25.65
C ASP A 210 -1.17 -3.07 -26.31
N PRO A 211 -1.20 -1.87 -25.70
CA PRO A 211 -1.80 -0.72 -26.34
C PRO A 211 -0.99 -0.34 -27.60
N PRO A 212 -1.58 0.45 -28.51
CA PRO A 212 -0.79 1.14 -29.53
C PRO A 212 0.37 1.87 -28.86
N SER A 213 1.54 1.96 -29.50
CA SER A 213 2.72 2.61 -28.95
C SER A 213 2.84 4.06 -29.46
N PRO A 214 2.08 5.05 -28.92
CA PRO A 214 2.36 6.44 -29.22
C PRO A 214 3.74 6.82 -28.65
N PRO A 215 4.39 7.87 -29.20
CA PRO A 215 5.58 8.40 -28.58
C PRO A 215 5.28 8.82 -27.13
N PRO A 216 6.19 8.55 -26.17
CA PRO A 216 5.98 8.97 -24.79
C PRO A 216 5.78 10.49 -24.75
N PRO A 217 4.78 11.00 -24.00
CA PRO A 217 4.58 12.43 -23.88
C PRO A 217 5.81 13.08 -23.24
N GLN A 218 6.19 14.26 -23.71
CA GLN A 218 7.18 15.08 -23.01
C GLN A 218 6.50 15.65 -21.77
N LEU A 219 6.88 15.13 -20.60
CA LEU A 219 6.36 15.60 -19.31
C LEU A 219 7.31 16.64 -18.72
N THR A 220 6.77 17.79 -18.34
CA THR A 220 7.48 18.74 -17.49
C THR A 220 7.55 18.18 -16.07
N GLU A 221 8.75 18.05 -15.51
CA GLU A 221 8.91 17.63 -14.11
C GLU A 221 8.55 18.78 -13.15
N PHE A 222 7.72 18.46 -12.15
CA PHE A 222 7.38 19.38 -11.07
C PHE A 222 7.85 18.82 -9.73
N ARG A 223 8.42 19.70 -8.90
CA ARG A 223 8.68 19.36 -7.51
C ARG A 223 7.36 19.28 -6.74
N LEU A 224 7.03 18.08 -6.27
CA LEU A 224 5.85 17.84 -5.44
C LEU A 224 6.21 17.87 -3.96
N VAL A 225 5.44 18.64 -3.19
CA VAL A 225 5.47 18.68 -1.74
C VAL A 225 4.34 17.84 -1.15
N THR A 226 4.62 17.14 -0.07
CA THR A 226 3.62 16.32 0.63
C THR A 226 2.74 17.22 1.47
N GLN A 227 1.42 17.13 1.29
CA GLN A 227 0.42 17.84 2.07
C GLN A 227 -0.56 16.87 2.72
N VAL A 228 -1.05 17.21 3.89
CA VAL A 228 -2.01 16.39 4.64
C VAL A 228 -3.26 17.23 4.86
N ALA A 229 -4.40 16.73 4.40
CA ALA A 229 -5.68 17.39 4.60
C ALA A 229 -6.64 16.45 5.33
N ASP A 230 -7.27 16.98 6.37
CA ASP A 230 -8.40 16.32 7.04
C ASP A 230 -9.70 16.86 6.43
N ILE A 231 -10.46 15.99 5.78
CA ILE A 231 -11.75 16.32 5.19
C ILE A 231 -12.84 15.79 6.12
N SER A 232 -13.63 16.69 6.72
CA SER A 232 -14.68 16.29 7.67
C SER A 232 -15.80 15.51 6.97
N ALA A 233 -16.51 14.66 7.72
CA ALA A 233 -17.70 13.96 7.22
C ALA A 233 -18.77 14.95 6.72
N GLU A 234 -18.92 16.08 7.40
CA GLU A 234 -19.81 17.17 6.98
C GLU A 234 -19.39 17.76 5.63
N SER A 235 -18.09 17.96 5.39
CA SER A 235 -17.60 18.46 4.11
C SER A 235 -17.82 17.44 3.00
N ILE A 236 -17.61 16.15 3.27
CA ILE A 236 -17.89 15.07 2.31
C ILE A 236 -19.38 15.03 1.98
N ALA A 237 -20.25 15.11 3.00
CA ALA A 237 -21.69 15.12 2.82
C ALA A 237 -22.14 16.32 1.98
N ARG A 238 -21.64 17.51 2.30
CA ARG A 238 -21.89 18.75 1.54
C ARG A 238 -21.54 18.60 0.07
N VAL A 239 -20.31 18.16 -0.25
CA VAL A 239 -19.86 17.97 -1.64
C VAL A 239 -20.71 16.92 -2.37
N LYS A 240 -21.11 15.84 -1.70
CA LYS A 240 -22.02 14.83 -2.26
C LYS A 240 -23.39 15.42 -2.56
N ASP A 241 -23.93 16.25 -1.68
CA ASP A 241 -25.25 16.86 -1.85
C ASP A 241 -25.22 17.96 -2.92
N ASP A 242 -24.17 18.77 -2.98
CA ASP A 242 -23.93 19.74 -4.06
C ASP A 242 -23.83 19.02 -5.42
N PHE A 243 -23.09 17.90 -5.49
CA PHE A 243 -23.02 17.08 -6.71
C PHE A 243 -24.38 16.51 -7.10
N LYS A 244 -25.16 15.96 -6.14
CA LYS A 244 -26.52 15.48 -6.43
C LYS A 244 -27.43 16.60 -6.93
N GLN A 245 -27.33 17.80 -6.35
CA GLN A 245 -28.12 18.96 -6.78
C GLN A 245 -27.71 19.45 -8.17
N ALA A 246 -26.40 19.50 -8.47
CA ALA A 246 -25.89 19.89 -9.79
C ALA A 246 -26.15 18.82 -10.88
N ALA A 247 -26.06 17.54 -10.52
CA ALA A 247 -26.41 16.42 -11.41
C ALA A 247 -27.92 16.38 -11.68
N ALA A 248 -28.76 16.72 -10.70
CA ALA A 248 -30.20 16.88 -10.88
C ALA A 248 -30.57 17.99 -11.87
N THR A 249 -29.64 18.91 -12.19
CA THR A 249 -29.84 19.96 -13.20
C THR A 249 -29.23 19.66 -14.58
N SER A 250 -28.47 18.57 -14.75
CA SER A 250 -27.75 18.29 -16.02
C SER A 250 -28.12 16.97 -16.72
N THR A 251 -28.76 16.01 -16.04
CA THR A 251 -29.56 15.00 -16.72
C THR A 251 -31.00 15.51 -16.75
N GLY A 252 -31.35 16.24 -17.82
CA GLY A 252 -32.77 16.47 -18.13
C GLY A 252 -33.51 15.13 -18.09
N GLU A 253 -34.78 15.12 -17.70
CA GLU A 253 -35.64 13.94 -17.63
C GLU A 253 -35.48 13.04 -18.88
N VAL A 254 -34.57 12.08 -18.83
CA VAL A 254 -34.42 11.07 -19.88
C VAL A 254 -35.36 9.93 -19.50
N ASP A 255 -36.57 9.99 -20.03
CA ASP A 255 -37.57 8.91 -19.98
C ASP A 255 -37.74 8.32 -21.39
N TYR A 256 -37.26 7.09 -21.58
CA TYR A 256 -37.43 6.33 -22.83
C TYR A 256 -38.75 5.54 -22.89
N GLY A 257 -39.73 5.88 -22.04
CA GLY A 257 -40.97 5.13 -21.84
C GLY A 257 -40.91 4.10 -20.70
N PHE A 258 -39.87 4.17 -19.85
CA PHE A 258 -39.64 3.28 -18.70
C PHE A 258 -39.62 4.03 -17.35
N GLY A 259 -39.86 5.35 -17.35
CA GLY A 259 -39.72 6.22 -16.18
C GLY A 259 -38.29 6.73 -15.98
N ALA A 260 -38.08 7.55 -14.94
CA ALA A 260 -36.77 8.10 -14.60
C ALA A 260 -35.75 7.00 -14.23
N PRO A 261 -34.47 7.14 -14.61
CA PRO A 261 -33.45 6.15 -14.30
C PRO A 261 -33.27 5.97 -12.78
N ALA A 262 -33.31 4.72 -12.32
CA ALA A 262 -33.17 4.39 -10.90
C ALA A 262 -31.75 4.63 -10.36
N TYR A 263 -30.73 4.61 -11.23
CA TYR A 263 -29.33 4.91 -10.89
C TYR A 263 -28.56 5.32 -12.15
N VAL A 264 -27.58 6.22 -12.01
CA VAL A 264 -26.64 6.61 -13.07
C VAL A 264 -25.23 6.35 -12.54
N PHE A 265 -24.40 5.65 -13.31
CA PHE A 265 -22.98 5.47 -12.98
C PHE A 265 -22.13 5.83 -14.20
N PRO A 266 -20.95 6.44 -14.00
CA PRO A 266 -20.03 6.69 -15.10
C PRO A 266 -19.44 5.37 -15.60
N LEU A 267 -19.46 5.17 -16.93
CA LEU A 267 -18.62 4.17 -17.58
C LEU A 267 -17.23 4.78 -17.74
N ASN A 268 -16.24 4.26 -17.01
CA ASN A 268 -14.84 4.57 -17.25
C ASN A 268 -14.37 3.76 -18.46
N ASP A 269 -14.37 4.37 -19.64
CA ASP A 269 -13.65 3.86 -20.80
C ASP A 269 -12.18 4.30 -20.76
N HIS A 270 -11.36 3.67 -21.61
CA HIS A 270 -9.88 3.71 -21.61
C HIS A 270 -9.25 5.10 -21.82
N VAL A 271 -10.04 6.18 -21.84
CA VAL A 271 -9.61 7.55 -22.06
C VAL A 271 -9.75 8.42 -20.80
N ASN A 272 -10.49 7.96 -19.78
CA ASN A 272 -10.71 8.70 -18.53
C ASN A 272 -9.74 8.24 -17.43
N PHE A 273 -8.60 8.90 -17.31
CA PHE A 273 -7.72 8.78 -16.15
C PHE A 273 -8.41 9.41 -14.92
N VAL A 274 -9.09 8.57 -14.12
CA VAL A 274 -9.51 9.00 -12.77
C VAL A 274 -8.27 9.01 -11.88
N ALA A 275 -8.01 10.14 -11.21
CA ALA A 275 -7.04 10.21 -10.13
C ALA A 275 -7.34 9.07 -9.13
N SER A 276 -6.45 8.08 -9.05
CA SER A 276 -6.67 6.90 -8.23
C SER A 276 -6.47 7.25 -6.76
N LEU A 277 -7.59 7.36 -6.02
CA LEU A 277 -7.56 7.42 -4.56
C LEU A 277 -7.60 5.99 -4.02
N ASN A 278 -6.44 5.45 -3.64
CA ASN A 278 -6.38 4.17 -2.95
C ASN A 278 -6.91 4.33 -1.52
N TYR A 279 -8.13 3.87 -1.26
CA TYR A 279 -8.76 3.92 0.05
C TYR A 279 -8.24 2.78 0.95
N VAL A 280 -7.01 2.90 1.42
CA VAL A 280 -6.51 2.06 2.52
C VAL A 280 -7.20 2.55 3.78
N ARG A 281 -7.73 1.64 4.63
CA ARG A 281 -8.44 1.99 5.88
C ARG A 281 -7.69 3.13 6.58
N PRO A 282 -8.23 4.37 6.59
CA PRO A 282 -7.48 5.51 7.08
C PRO A 282 -7.24 5.35 8.59
N PRO A 283 -6.18 5.97 9.14
CA PRO A 283 -6.09 6.15 10.59
C PRO A 283 -7.43 6.67 11.10
N ALA A 284 -7.91 6.16 12.24
CA ALA A 284 -9.18 6.58 12.79
C ALA A 284 -9.20 8.12 12.83
N PRO A 285 -10.13 8.76 12.11
CA PRO A 285 -10.14 10.22 12.02
C PRO A 285 -10.33 10.77 13.43
N ARG A 286 -9.52 11.76 13.81
CA ARG A 286 -9.65 12.41 15.13
C ARG A 286 -11.07 13.00 15.35
N ARG A 287 -11.87 13.15 14.27
CA ARG A 287 -13.25 13.72 14.27
C ARG A 287 -14.18 13.13 13.18
N GLY A 288 -14.15 11.82 12.93
CA GLY A 288 -15.15 11.14 12.07
C GLY A 288 -15.09 11.41 10.55
N GLY A 289 -14.11 12.15 10.03
CA GLY A 289 -13.89 12.40 8.60
C GLY A 289 -12.89 11.44 7.91
N ILE A 290 -12.20 11.90 6.88
CA ILE A 290 -11.10 11.17 6.22
C ILE A 290 -9.84 12.03 6.23
N ARG A 291 -8.67 11.37 6.31
CA ARG A 291 -7.37 12.02 6.13
C ARG A 291 -6.83 11.61 4.77
N VAL A 292 -6.45 12.60 3.95
CA VAL A 292 -5.80 12.38 2.67
C VAL A 292 -4.36 12.90 2.72
N VAL A 293 -3.43 12.13 2.16
CA VAL A 293 -2.05 12.55 1.92
C VAL A 293 -1.92 12.83 0.44
N LEU A 294 -1.56 14.07 0.11
CA LEU A 294 -1.54 14.61 -1.24
C LEU A 294 -0.10 14.93 -1.64
N ARG A 295 0.19 14.84 -2.93
CA ARG A 295 1.44 15.32 -3.53
C ARG A 295 1.08 16.55 -4.38
N CYS A 296 1.40 17.73 -3.88
CA CYS A 296 0.97 19.00 -4.46
C CYS A 296 2.16 19.74 -5.05
N VAL A 297 1.93 20.49 -6.13
CA VAL A 297 2.88 21.51 -6.58
C VAL A 297 2.91 22.68 -5.60
N GLU A 298 4.08 23.27 -5.40
CA GLU A 298 4.20 24.54 -4.68
C GLU A 298 3.45 25.64 -5.44
N GLU A 299 2.84 26.58 -4.72
CA GLU A 299 1.99 27.66 -5.27
C GLU A 299 2.62 28.40 -6.46
N PRO A 300 3.93 28.76 -6.47
CA PRO A 300 4.56 29.41 -7.62
C PRO A 300 4.52 28.60 -8.92
N HIS A 301 4.40 27.27 -8.83
CA HIS A 301 4.37 26.36 -9.97
C HIS A 301 2.95 25.94 -10.38
N ALA A 302 1.91 26.33 -9.62
CA ALA A 302 0.54 25.88 -9.84
C ALA A 302 0.00 26.25 -11.23
N ALA A 303 0.29 27.45 -11.73
CA ALA A 303 -0.14 27.88 -13.06
C ALA A 303 0.53 27.06 -14.18
N ALA A 304 1.84 26.82 -14.08
CA ALA A 304 2.56 25.99 -15.04
C ALA A 304 2.07 24.54 -15.02
N PHE A 305 1.77 24.01 -13.83
CA PHE A 305 1.19 22.68 -13.68
C PHE A 305 -0.20 22.56 -14.29
N ALA A 306 -1.06 23.56 -14.13
CA ALA A 306 -2.38 23.59 -14.75
C ALA A 306 -2.31 23.62 -16.29
N VAL A 307 -1.38 24.40 -16.85
CA VAL A 307 -1.11 24.41 -18.30
C VAL A 307 -0.62 23.04 -18.79
N GLU A 308 0.23 22.36 -18.00
CA GLU A 308 0.69 21.02 -18.33
C GLU A 308 -0.45 20.00 -18.31
N LEU A 309 -1.29 20.01 -17.27
CA LEU A 309 -2.44 19.11 -17.16
C LEU A 309 -3.45 19.30 -18.29
N ALA A 310 -3.64 20.53 -18.76
CA ALA A 310 -4.54 20.83 -19.88
C ALA A 310 -4.12 20.19 -21.21
N LYS A 311 -2.86 19.71 -21.34
CA LYS A 311 -2.41 18.94 -22.52
C LYS A 311 -2.99 17.53 -22.57
N PHE A 312 -3.53 17.03 -21.45
CA PHE A 312 -4.04 15.67 -21.28
C PHE A 312 -5.57 15.61 -21.06
N ALA A 313 -6.25 16.75 -21.06
CA ALA A 313 -7.70 16.88 -20.97
C ALA A 313 -8.35 16.92 -22.36
#